data_AF-A0A832MQK9-F1
#
_entry.id   AF-A0A832MQK9-F1
#
_cell.length_a   1.000
_cell.length_b   1.000
_cell.length_c   1.000
_cell.angle_alpha   90.00
_cell.angle_beta   90.00
_cell.angle_gamma   90.00
#
_symmetry.space_group_name_H-M   'P 1'
#
loop_
_entity.id
_entity.type
_entity.pdbx_description
1 polymer ?
#
loop_
_entity_poly.entity_id
_entity_poly.type
_entity_poly.pdbx_seq_one_letter_code
_entity_poly.pdbx_strand_id
1 'polypeptide(L)'
;MGDVAIIATHSGRKEKLPHFIVHLHLHEPLRLHPEGEKFLWDEVNIDKFISRGHRVYLPRVEILTRMMEENTSLKISIGISGIFLEQAEAYGREIIDALVSLFEKGKQMEQIELVDETYYHSFAGLFSDPEKKEFRDQVTLHREKLRTLFNVTPVTFAHPSLPLTPEIVLTVKDMGYKVAIGEGSHLFPGVYRLKDEEIFILLSRPGEKKERCKRGLISCELAGEDFEEYLLPIFEKGKIDFVLPSEVPRLYNLSDCAEWVEEREAAERVFSDPAGLAL
;
A
#
# COMPACT_ATOMS: atom_id res chain seq x y z
N MET A 1 9.40 10.12 2.88
CA MET A 1 8.95 11.37 2.26
C MET A 1 7.49 11.49 2.68
N GLY A 2 6.53 11.76 1.79
CA GLY A 2 5.14 11.34 2.02
C GLY A 2 4.76 10.57 0.77
N ASP A 3 5.02 9.27 0.82
CA ASP A 3 5.31 8.45 -0.35
C ASP A 3 4.01 8.10 -1.10
N VAL A 4 4.04 8.06 -2.43
CA VAL A 4 2.83 7.92 -3.27
C VAL A 4 2.98 6.82 -4.30
N ALA A 5 2.26 5.71 -4.10
CA ALA A 5 2.20 4.59 -5.03
C ALA A 5 0.83 4.56 -5.73
N ILE A 6 0.73 4.85 -7.03
CA ILE A 6 -0.57 4.81 -7.73
C ILE A 6 -0.82 3.42 -8.31
N ILE A 7 -1.63 2.63 -7.60
CA ILE A 7 -2.07 1.29 -7.99
C ILE A 7 -3.26 1.38 -8.96
N ALA A 8 -2.98 1.80 -10.19
CA ALA A 8 -3.95 1.87 -11.27
C ALA A 8 -4.04 0.60 -12.13
N THR A 9 -4.97 -0.29 -11.79
CA THR A 9 -5.35 -1.43 -12.63
C THR A 9 -6.11 -0.97 -13.90
N HIS A 10 -6.17 -1.80 -14.95
CA HIS A 10 -6.89 -1.48 -16.19
C HIS A 10 -7.98 -2.50 -16.50
N SER A 11 -9.21 -2.04 -16.72
CA SER A 11 -10.31 -2.86 -17.26
C SER A 11 -10.37 -2.71 -18.77
N GLY A 12 -9.95 -3.73 -19.53
CA GLY A 12 -9.79 -3.75 -20.98
C GLY A 12 -11.06 -3.61 -21.84
N ARG A 13 -12.22 -3.27 -21.25
CA ARG A 13 -13.41 -2.91 -22.05
C ARG A 13 -13.22 -1.53 -22.66
N LYS A 14 -13.29 -1.43 -24.00
CA LYS A 14 -13.25 -0.16 -24.76
C LYS A 14 -14.25 0.92 -24.33
N GLU A 15 -15.22 0.59 -23.47
CA GLU A 15 -16.32 1.47 -23.02
C GLU A 15 -16.36 1.71 -21.51
N LYS A 16 -15.45 1.14 -20.70
CA LYS A 16 -15.29 1.51 -19.28
C LYS A 16 -13.95 2.19 -19.06
N LEU A 17 -13.96 3.32 -18.34
CA LEU A 17 -12.74 3.97 -17.85
C LEU A 17 -11.98 2.99 -16.93
N PRO A 18 -10.63 3.00 -16.93
CA PRO A 18 -9.88 2.26 -15.93
C PRO A 18 -10.20 2.81 -14.54
N HIS A 19 -10.34 1.96 -13.51
CA HIS A 19 -10.39 2.47 -12.14
C HIS A 19 -8.95 2.63 -11.63
N PHE A 20 -8.60 3.82 -11.17
CA PHE A 20 -7.28 4.12 -10.63
C PHE A 20 -7.41 4.12 -9.10
N ILE A 21 -6.64 3.28 -8.40
CA ILE A 21 -6.50 3.38 -6.95
C ILE A 21 -5.23 4.18 -6.66
N VAL A 22 -5.35 5.28 -5.94
CA VAL A 22 -4.19 6.05 -5.47
C VAL A 22 -3.83 5.55 -4.08
N HIS A 23 -2.72 4.82 -3.91
CA HIS A 23 -2.20 4.49 -2.58
C HIS A 23 -1.30 5.64 -2.10
N LEU A 24 -1.67 6.22 -0.96
CA LEU A 24 -0.95 7.31 -0.31
C LEU A 24 -0.35 6.81 0.99
N HIS A 25 0.87 7.23 1.29
CA HIS A 25 1.56 6.86 2.51
C HIS A 25 1.94 8.07 3.35
N LEU A 26 1.56 8.05 4.63
CA LEU A 26 1.85 9.08 5.61
C LEU A 26 2.76 8.53 6.70
N HIS A 27 4.03 8.89 6.61
CA HIS A 27 5.03 8.60 7.63
C HIS A 27 5.93 9.78 7.90
N GLU A 28 6.30 9.95 9.17
CA GLU A 28 7.29 10.89 9.64
C GLU A 28 8.06 10.22 10.79
N PRO A 29 9.38 10.01 10.69
CA PRO A 29 10.14 9.33 11.73
C PRO A 29 10.54 10.26 12.88
N LEU A 30 10.55 9.73 14.10
CA LEU A 30 11.19 10.38 15.24
C LEU A 30 12.72 10.33 15.06
N ARG A 31 13.36 11.50 15.15
CA ARG A 31 14.81 11.66 15.04
C ARG A 31 15.47 11.46 16.39
N LEU A 32 16.63 10.80 16.36
CA LEU A 32 17.52 10.68 17.51
C LEU A 32 18.24 12.00 17.79
N HIS A 33 18.60 12.24 19.05
CA HIS A 33 19.44 13.38 19.41
C HIS A 33 20.85 13.20 18.83
N PRO A 34 21.45 14.20 18.16
CA PRO A 34 22.74 14.04 17.47
C PRO A 34 23.90 13.71 18.42
N GLU A 35 23.80 14.15 19.68
CA GLU A 35 24.84 13.99 20.70
C GLU A 35 24.49 12.94 21.78
N GLY A 36 23.31 12.31 21.68
CA GLY A 36 22.90 11.22 22.57
C GLY A 36 22.54 11.61 24.02
N GLU A 37 22.61 12.89 24.41
CA GLU A 37 22.19 13.37 25.75
C GLU A 37 20.73 13.01 26.09
N LYS A 38 19.87 13.00 25.08
CA LYS A 38 18.52 12.42 25.09
C LYS A 38 18.47 11.31 24.04
N PHE A 39 17.52 10.38 24.14
CA PHE A 39 17.32 9.39 23.07
C PHE A 39 16.73 10.04 21.80
N LEU A 40 15.67 10.84 21.96
CA LEU A 40 14.99 11.55 20.88
C LEU A 40 15.33 13.03 20.86
N TRP A 41 15.23 13.63 19.68
CA TRP A 41 15.38 15.07 19.45
C TRP A 41 14.02 15.76 19.42
N ASP A 42 13.34 15.77 20.58
CA ASP A 42 11.93 16.17 20.72
C ASP A 42 11.65 17.54 20.11
N GLU A 43 12.51 18.53 20.36
CA GLU A 43 12.36 19.91 19.89
C GLU A 43 12.32 20.00 18.36
N VAL A 44 13.16 19.21 17.68
CA VAL A 44 13.24 19.16 16.21
C VAL A 44 12.18 18.24 15.61
N ASN A 45 11.71 17.23 16.33
CA ASN A 45 10.60 16.38 15.89
C ASN A 45 9.28 17.16 15.89
N ILE A 46 8.98 17.86 16.99
CA ILE A 46 7.79 18.72 17.12
C ILE A 46 7.79 19.80 16.04
N ASP A 47 8.85 20.62 15.92
CA ASP A 47 8.93 21.70 14.94
C ASP A 47 8.74 21.18 13.50
N LYS A 48 9.43 20.10 13.13
CA LYS A 48 9.35 19.55 11.77
C LYS A 48 7.98 18.96 11.44
N PHE A 49 7.33 18.29 12.38
CA PHE A 49 6.03 17.68 12.12
C PHE A 49 4.93 18.75 12.08
N ILE A 50 4.92 19.74 12.98
CA ILE A 50 4.00 20.89 12.91
C ILE A 50 4.18 21.66 11.60
N SER A 51 5.43 21.96 11.23
CA SER A 51 5.78 22.65 9.98
C SER A 51 5.32 21.87 8.74
N ARG A 52 5.44 20.54 8.74
CA ARG A 52 4.87 19.69 7.67
C ARG A 52 3.35 19.56 7.73
N GLY A 53 2.75 19.58 8.92
CA GLY A 53 1.31 19.61 9.15
C GLY A 53 0.63 20.70 8.35
N HIS A 54 1.02 21.94 8.60
CA HIS A 54 0.43 23.10 7.92
C HIS A 54 0.87 23.25 6.45
N ARG A 55 2.08 22.82 6.07
CA ARG A 55 2.61 23.05 4.71
C ARG A 55 2.37 21.90 3.74
N VAL A 56 2.05 20.70 4.23
CA VAL A 56 1.98 19.46 3.43
C VAL A 56 0.72 18.65 3.76
N TYR A 57 0.49 18.27 5.02
CA TYR A 57 -0.56 17.30 5.34
C TYR A 57 -1.97 17.91 5.22
N LEU A 58 -2.25 19.02 5.89
CA LEU A 58 -3.57 19.68 5.84
C LEU A 58 -3.96 20.13 4.41
N PRO A 59 -3.09 20.81 3.63
CA PRO A 59 -3.44 21.18 2.25
C PRO A 59 -3.66 19.97 1.33
N ARG A 60 -2.96 18.85 1.56
CA ARG A 60 -3.21 17.60 0.81
C ARG A 60 -4.57 17.01 1.17
N VAL A 61 -4.96 16.99 2.44
CA VAL A 61 -6.28 16.51 2.88
C VAL A 61 -7.41 17.31 2.23
N GLU A 62 -7.29 18.63 2.15
CA GLU A 62 -8.25 19.49 1.45
C GLU A 62 -8.35 19.16 -0.05
N ILE A 63 -7.20 18.99 -0.73
CA ILE A 63 -7.14 18.62 -2.14
C ILE A 63 -7.79 17.25 -2.38
N LEU A 64 -7.47 16.24 -1.57
CA LEU A 64 -8.02 14.89 -1.69
C LEU A 64 -9.53 14.87 -1.46
N THR A 65 -10.02 15.64 -0.47
CA THR A 65 -11.46 15.80 -0.22
C THR A 65 -12.16 16.35 -1.46
N ARG A 66 -11.67 17.46 -2.01
CA ARG A 66 -12.25 18.06 -3.22
C ARG A 66 -12.16 17.12 -4.42
N MET A 67 -11.04 16.43 -4.61
CA MET A 67 -10.87 15.47 -5.72
C MET A 67 -11.86 14.31 -5.65
N MET A 68 -12.19 13.80 -4.45
CA MET A 68 -13.23 12.78 -4.29
C MET A 68 -14.62 13.35 -4.61
N GLU A 69 -14.96 14.52 -4.04
CA GLU A 69 -16.24 15.22 -4.27
C GLU A 69 -16.48 15.56 -5.76
N GLU A 70 -15.42 15.92 -6.50
CA GLU A 70 -15.47 16.21 -7.95
C GLU A 70 -15.49 14.94 -8.83
N ASN A 71 -14.99 13.79 -8.34
CA ASN A 71 -14.75 12.60 -9.17
C ASN A 71 -15.18 11.32 -8.43
N THR A 72 -16.45 10.92 -8.52
CA THR A 72 -17.01 9.74 -7.83
C THR A 72 -16.33 8.40 -8.16
N SER A 73 -15.64 8.33 -9.31
CA SER A 73 -14.86 7.17 -9.74
C SER A 73 -13.45 7.09 -9.14
N LEU A 74 -12.94 8.17 -8.52
CA LEU A 74 -11.63 8.17 -7.85
C LEU A 74 -11.68 7.27 -6.63
N LYS A 75 -10.74 6.31 -6.54
CA LYS A 75 -10.54 5.46 -5.37
C LYS A 75 -9.15 5.72 -4.79
N ILE A 76 -9.06 5.72 -3.46
CA ILE A 76 -7.86 6.06 -2.70
C ILE A 76 -7.68 5.01 -1.61
N SER A 77 -6.45 4.60 -1.34
CA SER A 77 -6.12 3.88 -0.11
C SER A 77 -5.02 4.64 0.62
N ILE A 78 -5.05 4.68 1.95
CA ILE A 78 -4.08 5.43 2.75
C ILE A 78 -3.47 4.55 3.84
N GLY A 79 -2.14 4.38 3.79
CA GLY A 79 -1.35 3.91 4.93
C GLY A 79 -0.89 5.10 5.79
N ILE A 80 -1.02 4.99 7.11
CA ILE A 80 -0.66 6.05 8.05
C ILE A 80 0.05 5.43 9.25
N SER A 81 1.38 5.37 9.19
CA SER A 81 2.19 4.68 10.22
C SER A 81 1.82 5.07 11.65
N GLY A 82 1.84 4.10 12.56
CA GLY A 82 1.47 4.29 13.97
C GLY A 82 2.29 5.41 14.64
N ILE A 83 3.57 5.50 14.31
CA ILE A 83 4.48 6.55 14.79
C ILE A 83 4.11 7.96 14.27
N PHE A 84 3.50 8.07 13.08
CA PHE A 84 2.93 9.33 12.59
C PHE A 84 1.69 9.70 13.41
N LEU A 85 0.82 8.73 13.71
CA LEU A 85 -0.38 8.94 14.50
C LEU A 85 -0.06 9.37 15.94
N GLU A 86 0.94 8.76 16.59
CA GLU A 86 1.41 9.18 17.92
C GLU A 86 1.91 10.64 17.94
N GLN A 87 2.67 11.05 16.93
CA GLN A 87 3.15 12.42 16.79
C GLN A 87 1.99 13.41 16.57
N ALA A 88 1.01 13.03 15.73
CA ALA A 88 -0.19 13.84 15.54
C ALA A 88 -1.04 13.94 16.82
N GLU A 89 -1.14 12.87 17.63
CA GLU A 89 -1.83 12.88 18.92
C GLU A 89 -1.13 13.76 19.95
N ALA A 90 0.21 13.71 19.98
CA ALA A 90 1.01 14.40 20.99
C ALA A 90 1.01 15.92 20.84
N TYR A 91 0.98 16.44 19.60
CA TYR A 91 1.15 17.88 19.37
C TYR A 91 0.45 18.47 18.14
N GLY A 92 -0.08 17.67 17.19
CA GLY A 92 -0.69 18.15 15.94
C GLY A 92 -2.11 17.63 15.72
N ARG A 93 -2.98 17.78 16.74
CA ARG A 93 -4.28 17.09 16.80
C ARG A 93 -5.21 17.42 15.64
N GLU A 94 -5.15 18.64 15.13
CA GLU A 94 -5.90 19.10 13.97
C GLU A 94 -5.62 18.29 12.69
N ILE A 95 -4.45 17.65 12.59
CA ILE A 95 -4.09 16.76 11.48
C ILE A 95 -4.86 15.44 11.58
N ILE A 96 -5.07 14.91 12.80
CA ILE A 96 -5.92 13.73 13.02
C ILE A 96 -7.36 14.07 12.66
N ASP A 97 -7.88 15.18 13.18
CA ASP A 97 -9.28 15.55 12.97
C ASP A 97 -9.57 15.80 11.47
N ALA A 98 -8.60 16.35 10.73
CA ALA A 98 -8.67 16.47 9.27
C ALA A 98 -8.63 15.09 8.56
N LEU A 99 -7.76 14.18 8.96
CA LEU A 99 -7.67 12.82 8.40
C LEU A 99 -8.93 11.99 8.69
N VAL A 100 -9.51 12.11 9.88
CA VAL A 100 -10.79 11.46 10.25
C VAL A 100 -11.91 12.00 9.37
N SER A 101 -12.01 13.32 9.21
CA SER A 101 -13.00 13.96 8.32
C SER A 101 -12.88 13.51 6.86
N LEU A 102 -11.65 13.42 6.33
CA LEU A 102 -11.36 12.86 5.01
C LEU A 102 -11.83 11.41 4.89
N PHE A 103 -11.51 10.58 5.88
CA PHE A 103 -11.88 9.17 5.91
C PHE A 103 -13.39 8.98 5.99
N GLU A 104 -14.09 9.67 6.89
CA GLU A 104 -15.54 9.57 7.04
C GLU A 104 -16.28 9.99 5.75
N LYS A 105 -15.90 11.13 5.16
CA LYS A 105 -16.45 11.57 3.87
C LYS A 105 -16.18 10.56 2.76
N GLY A 106 -14.92 10.16 2.58
CA GLY A 106 -14.54 9.21 1.54
C GLY A 106 -15.24 7.86 1.72
N LYS A 107 -15.44 7.41 2.97
CA LYS A 107 -16.13 6.15 3.29
C LYS A 107 -17.63 6.22 2.95
N GLN A 108 -18.30 7.35 3.19
CA GLN A 108 -19.69 7.57 2.78
C GLN A 108 -19.85 7.57 1.26
N MET A 109 -18.85 8.02 0.51
CA MET A 109 -18.82 7.99 -0.96
C MET A 109 -18.24 6.68 -1.52
N GLU A 110 -17.83 5.74 -0.67
CA GLU A 110 -17.15 4.50 -1.05
C GLU A 110 -15.85 4.74 -1.87
N GLN A 111 -15.10 5.80 -1.55
CA GLN A 111 -13.92 6.28 -2.28
C GLN A 111 -12.58 6.11 -1.56
N ILE A 112 -12.59 5.70 -0.28
CA ILE A 112 -11.36 5.63 0.54
C ILE A 112 -11.30 4.35 1.39
N GLU A 113 -10.11 3.79 1.54
CA GLU A 113 -9.78 2.74 2.51
C GLU A 113 -8.54 3.13 3.33
N LEU A 114 -8.50 2.77 4.62
CA LEU A 114 -7.26 2.80 5.41
C LEU A 114 -6.61 1.43 5.40
N VAL A 115 -5.28 1.41 5.24
CA VAL A 115 -4.47 0.21 5.10
C VAL A 115 -3.60 0.04 6.35
N ASP A 116 -3.48 -1.20 6.84
CA ASP A 116 -2.55 -1.51 7.93
C ASP A 116 -1.10 -1.63 7.42
N GLU A 117 -0.17 -1.24 8.27
CA GLU A 117 1.27 -1.44 8.08
C GLU A 117 1.91 -1.82 9.43
N THR A 118 3.24 -1.93 9.51
CA THR A 118 3.89 -2.08 10.82
C THR A 118 3.88 -0.74 11.58
N TYR A 119 3.59 -0.75 12.89
CA TYR A 119 3.45 0.46 13.70
C TYR A 119 4.56 1.51 13.54
N TYR A 120 5.83 1.08 13.54
CA TYR A 120 6.98 1.98 13.47
C TYR A 120 7.48 2.25 12.04
N HIS A 121 6.71 1.84 11.01
CA HIS A 121 7.14 1.81 9.61
C HIS A 121 8.47 1.04 9.43
N SER A 122 8.55 -0.14 10.07
CA SER A 122 9.77 -0.94 10.17
C SER A 122 9.74 -2.16 9.26
N PHE A 123 10.92 -2.64 8.87
CA PHE A 123 11.07 -3.86 8.08
C PHE A 123 10.99 -5.16 8.90
N ALA A 124 10.24 -5.17 10.00
CA ALA A 124 10.14 -6.31 10.93
C ALA A 124 9.77 -7.63 10.23
N GLY A 125 8.96 -7.58 9.16
CA GLY A 125 8.57 -8.75 8.39
C GLY A 125 9.71 -9.46 7.63
N LEU A 126 10.81 -8.75 7.33
CA LEU A 126 11.96 -9.29 6.60
C LEU A 126 12.96 -10.05 7.50
N PHE A 127 12.91 -9.87 8.82
CA PHE A 127 13.84 -10.56 9.72
C PHE A 127 13.48 -12.04 9.90
N SER A 128 14.52 -12.88 10.06
CA SER A 128 14.37 -14.32 10.34
C SER A 128 13.84 -14.55 11.76
N ASP A 129 12.52 -14.57 11.89
CA ASP A 129 11.76 -14.85 13.11
C ASP A 129 10.73 -15.95 12.77
N PRO A 130 10.88 -17.19 13.28
CA PRO A 130 10.01 -18.32 12.93
C PRO A 130 8.53 -18.13 13.28
N GLU A 131 8.22 -17.27 14.25
CA GLU A 131 6.82 -16.94 14.62
C GLU A 131 6.38 -15.59 14.05
N LYS A 132 7.31 -14.83 13.46
CA LYS A 132 7.16 -13.42 13.07
C LYS A 132 6.58 -12.56 14.19
N LYS A 133 6.92 -12.85 15.45
CA LYS A 133 6.31 -12.26 16.63
C LYS A 133 6.40 -10.74 16.62
N GLU A 134 7.59 -10.17 16.39
CA GLU A 134 7.77 -8.70 16.37
C GLU A 134 6.94 -8.03 15.25
N PHE A 135 6.90 -8.66 14.07
CA PHE A 135 6.10 -8.20 12.95
C PHE A 135 4.59 -8.25 13.27
N ARG A 136 4.11 -9.37 13.83
CA ARG A 136 2.70 -9.56 14.23
C ARG A 136 2.29 -8.59 15.35
N ASP A 137 3.17 -8.33 16.31
CA ASP A 137 2.93 -7.38 17.39
C ASP A 137 2.82 -5.94 16.85
N GLN A 138 3.75 -5.51 15.97
CA GLN A 138 3.67 -4.18 15.35
C GLN A 138 2.44 -4.00 14.45
N VAL A 139 2.08 -5.01 13.65
CA VAL A 139 0.89 -4.95 12.78
C VAL A 139 -0.40 -4.95 13.61
N THR A 140 -0.44 -5.71 14.71
CA THR A 140 -1.58 -5.68 15.65
C THR A 140 -1.69 -4.31 16.35
N LEU A 141 -0.58 -3.74 16.82
CA LEU A 141 -0.55 -2.42 17.45
C LEU A 141 -1.03 -1.32 16.50
N HIS A 142 -0.71 -1.44 15.21
CA HIS A 142 -1.18 -0.53 14.16
C HIS A 142 -2.69 -0.61 13.95
N ARG A 143 -3.20 -1.84 13.77
CA ARG A 143 -4.64 -2.12 13.64
C ARG A 143 -5.43 -1.59 14.83
N GLU A 144 -4.90 -1.73 16.04
CA GLU A 144 -5.48 -1.19 17.27
C GLU A 144 -5.52 0.35 17.26
N LYS A 145 -4.44 1.03 16.86
CA LYS A 145 -4.42 2.50 16.74
C LYS A 145 -5.42 3.01 15.70
N LEU A 146 -5.52 2.36 14.53
CA LEU A 146 -6.51 2.72 13.51
C LEU A 146 -7.95 2.47 13.99
N ARG A 147 -8.19 1.39 14.75
CA ARG A 147 -9.49 1.15 15.38
C ARG A 147 -9.85 2.25 16.39
N THR A 148 -8.89 2.68 17.22
CA THR A 148 -9.09 3.73 18.21
C THR A 148 -9.39 5.10 17.58
N LEU A 149 -8.66 5.49 16.52
CA LEU A 149 -8.77 6.82 15.93
C LEU A 149 -9.82 6.96 14.83
N PHE A 150 -10.05 5.91 14.02
CA PHE A 150 -10.90 5.96 12.82
C PHE A 150 -12.09 4.98 12.86
N ASN A 151 -12.24 4.21 13.93
CA ASN A 151 -13.29 3.18 14.08
C ASN A 151 -13.39 2.24 12.85
N VAL A 152 -12.23 1.77 12.40
CA VAL A 152 -12.07 0.83 11.27
C VAL A 152 -11.18 -0.33 11.68
N THR A 153 -11.31 -1.46 10.98
CA THR A 153 -10.36 -2.57 11.05
C THR A 153 -9.98 -2.91 9.61
N PRO A 154 -8.77 -2.53 9.15
CA PRO A 154 -8.35 -2.78 7.78
C PRO A 154 -8.34 -4.25 7.41
N VAL A 155 -8.82 -4.54 6.19
CA VAL A 155 -8.72 -5.87 5.56
C VAL A 155 -7.43 -6.00 4.72
N THR A 156 -6.71 -4.89 4.55
CA THR A 156 -5.53 -4.75 3.71
C THR A 156 -4.31 -4.43 4.53
N PHE A 157 -3.21 -5.10 4.21
CA PHE A 157 -1.87 -4.79 4.68
C PHE A 157 -1.00 -4.23 3.54
N ALA A 158 -0.21 -3.20 3.80
CA ALA A 158 0.90 -2.76 2.95
C ALA A 158 2.19 -2.79 3.76
N HIS A 159 3.23 -3.42 3.22
CA HIS A 159 4.53 -3.41 3.91
C HIS A 159 5.21 -2.04 3.76
N PRO A 160 5.93 -1.52 4.77
CA PRO A 160 6.81 -0.36 4.62
C PRO A 160 7.76 -0.49 3.43
N SER A 161 7.77 0.51 2.55
CA SER A 161 8.46 0.51 1.24
C SER A 161 8.10 -0.66 0.30
N LEU A 162 7.01 -1.37 0.57
CA LEU A 162 6.38 -2.39 -0.27
C LEU A 162 7.15 -3.72 -0.63
N PRO A 163 8.24 -4.17 0.03
CA PRO A 163 8.75 -5.52 -0.19
C PRO A 163 7.77 -6.55 0.39
N LEU A 164 7.43 -7.56 -0.42
CA LEU A 164 6.67 -8.72 0.03
C LEU A 164 7.52 -9.99 -0.15
N THR A 165 7.48 -10.85 0.85
CA THR A 165 8.01 -12.21 0.81
C THR A 165 6.83 -13.20 0.96
N PRO A 166 6.94 -14.47 0.56
CA PRO A 166 5.86 -15.44 0.76
C PRO A 166 5.53 -15.61 2.25
N GLU A 167 6.55 -15.47 3.10
CA GLU A 167 6.43 -15.57 4.55
C GLU A 167 5.64 -14.39 5.14
N ILE A 168 5.86 -13.16 4.64
CA ILE A 168 5.05 -11.98 5.01
C ILE A 168 3.59 -12.18 4.57
N VAL A 169 3.36 -12.58 3.31
CA VAL A 169 2.00 -12.77 2.77
C VAL A 169 1.22 -13.83 3.57
N LEU A 170 1.84 -14.98 3.85
CA LEU A 170 1.24 -16.01 4.70
C LEU A 170 1.01 -15.52 6.14
N THR A 171 1.94 -14.76 6.71
CA THR A 171 1.78 -14.22 8.07
C THR A 171 0.60 -13.26 8.17
N VAL A 172 0.44 -12.33 7.22
CA VAL A 172 -0.68 -11.38 7.24
C VAL A 172 -2.00 -12.05 6.90
N LYS A 173 -2.02 -13.04 6.00
CA LYS A 173 -3.18 -13.92 5.81
C LYS A 173 -3.62 -14.56 7.13
N ASP A 174 -2.69 -15.14 7.88
CA ASP A 174 -2.97 -15.77 9.18
C ASP A 174 -3.37 -14.75 10.27
N MET A 175 -3.15 -13.45 10.05
CA MET A 175 -3.67 -12.34 10.86
C MET A 175 -5.05 -11.83 10.36
N GLY A 176 -5.66 -12.51 9.39
CA GLY A 176 -6.97 -12.18 8.83
C GLY A 176 -6.97 -11.09 7.77
N TYR A 177 -5.82 -10.69 7.23
CA TYR A 177 -5.76 -9.81 6.07
C TYR A 177 -6.15 -10.56 4.79
N LYS A 178 -6.95 -9.90 3.96
CA LYS A 178 -7.44 -10.43 2.67
C LYS A 178 -6.66 -9.87 1.48
N VAL A 179 -5.92 -8.77 1.69
CA VAL A 179 -5.04 -8.17 0.69
C VAL A 179 -3.67 -7.84 1.28
N ALA A 180 -2.61 -8.16 0.53
CA ALA A 180 -1.27 -7.62 0.71
C ALA A 180 -0.91 -6.72 -0.48
N ILE A 181 -0.46 -5.49 -0.23
CA ILE A 181 0.08 -4.57 -1.23
C ILE A 181 1.61 -4.65 -1.21
N GLY A 182 2.22 -4.77 -2.39
CA GLY A 182 3.67 -4.81 -2.59
C GLY A 182 4.12 -4.11 -3.87
N GLU A 183 5.42 -4.00 -4.05
CA GLU A 183 6.03 -3.50 -5.28
C GLU A 183 6.14 -4.62 -6.29
N GLY A 184 5.58 -4.40 -7.48
CA GLY A 184 5.80 -5.26 -8.64
C GLY A 184 6.87 -4.69 -9.55
N SER A 185 7.36 -5.54 -10.45
CA SER A 185 8.33 -5.15 -11.46
C SER A 185 7.65 -4.71 -12.78
N HIS A 186 8.44 -4.31 -13.77
CA HIS A 186 7.93 -4.08 -15.13
C HIS A 186 7.32 -5.35 -15.77
N LEU A 187 7.70 -6.54 -15.29
CA LEU A 187 7.24 -7.84 -15.80
C LEU A 187 5.98 -8.35 -15.08
N PHE A 188 5.78 -7.97 -13.80
CA PHE A 188 4.72 -8.51 -12.95
C PHE A 188 3.95 -7.46 -12.12
N PRO A 189 3.35 -6.42 -12.74
CA PRO A 189 2.33 -5.60 -12.09
C PRO A 189 0.95 -6.28 -12.17
N GLY A 190 0.10 -6.15 -11.15
CA GLY A 190 -1.27 -6.68 -11.24
C GLY A 190 -1.88 -7.17 -9.93
N VAL A 191 -2.92 -8.01 -10.08
CA VAL A 191 -3.66 -8.65 -8.98
C VAL A 191 -3.48 -10.16 -9.07
N TYR A 192 -3.01 -10.75 -7.99
CA TYR A 192 -2.68 -12.16 -7.88
C TYR A 192 -3.40 -12.79 -6.68
N ARG A 193 -3.49 -14.12 -6.62
CA ARG A 193 -3.94 -14.85 -5.43
C ARG A 193 -2.93 -15.94 -5.14
N LEU A 194 -2.61 -16.13 -3.86
CA LEU A 194 -1.82 -17.30 -3.46
C LEU A 194 -2.68 -18.55 -3.69
N LYS A 195 -2.13 -19.56 -4.35
CA LYS A 195 -2.89 -20.74 -4.78
C LYS A 195 -3.46 -21.48 -3.56
N ASP A 196 -4.71 -21.91 -3.70
CA ASP A 196 -5.51 -22.58 -2.65
C ASP A 196 -5.80 -21.71 -1.39
N GLU A 197 -5.55 -20.39 -1.45
CA GLU A 197 -5.61 -19.49 -0.30
C GLU A 197 -6.47 -18.23 -0.57
N GLU A 198 -7.17 -17.71 0.46
CA GLU A 198 -8.07 -16.55 0.36
C GLU A 198 -7.36 -15.19 0.60
N ILE A 199 -6.14 -15.02 0.08
CA ILE A 199 -5.43 -13.73 0.09
C ILE A 199 -5.04 -13.28 -1.31
N PHE A 200 -5.36 -12.02 -1.62
CA PHE A 200 -4.94 -11.34 -2.84
C PHE A 200 -3.64 -10.56 -2.63
N ILE A 201 -2.82 -10.49 -3.67
CA ILE A 201 -1.58 -9.73 -3.70
C ILE A 201 -1.72 -8.67 -4.80
N LEU A 202 -1.61 -7.40 -4.42
CA LEU A 202 -1.63 -6.26 -5.33
C LEU A 202 -0.20 -5.77 -5.53
N LEU A 203 0.35 -5.99 -6.73
CA LEU A 203 1.70 -5.56 -7.09
C LEU A 203 1.65 -4.28 -7.92
N SER A 204 2.33 -3.25 -7.42
CA SER A 204 2.46 -1.96 -8.12
C SER A 204 3.36 -2.08 -9.37
N ARG A 205 3.43 -1.04 -10.20
CA ARG A 205 4.25 -1.01 -11.42
C ARG A 205 5.32 0.07 -11.24
N PRO A 206 6.60 -0.20 -11.53
CA PRO A 206 7.63 0.81 -11.34
C PRO A 206 7.36 2.00 -12.27
N GLY A 207 7.38 3.20 -11.70
CA GLY A 207 7.23 4.43 -12.48
C GLY A 207 8.45 4.67 -13.37
N GLU A 208 8.22 4.80 -14.68
CA GLU A 208 9.29 5.20 -15.61
C GLU A 208 9.79 6.60 -15.24
N LYS A 209 11.10 6.71 -14.95
CA LYS A 209 11.80 8.00 -14.77
C LYS A 209 11.75 8.81 -16.07
N LYS A 210 10.69 9.60 -16.23
CA LYS A 210 10.37 10.48 -17.36
C LYS A 210 9.81 9.75 -18.61
N GLU A 211 8.50 9.55 -18.68
CA GLU A 211 7.71 9.99 -19.84
C GLU A 211 6.19 10.00 -19.62
N ARG A 212 5.44 10.52 -20.61
CA ARG A 212 3.99 10.71 -20.54
C ARG A 212 3.24 9.37 -20.47
N CYS A 213 2.78 9.00 -19.27
CA CYS A 213 1.87 7.87 -19.08
C CYS A 213 0.60 8.02 -19.94
N LYS A 214 0.45 7.13 -20.93
CA LYS A 214 -0.72 7.07 -21.84
C LYS A 214 -1.61 5.84 -21.64
N ARG A 215 -1.21 4.90 -20.77
CA ARG A 215 -1.96 3.71 -20.29
C ARG A 215 -1.23 3.10 -19.09
N GLY A 216 -1.96 2.54 -18.12
CA GLY A 216 -1.43 1.61 -17.12
C GLY A 216 -1.07 2.17 -15.73
N LEU A 217 -0.61 1.24 -14.90
CA LEU A 217 -0.32 1.29 -13.46
C LEU A 217 0.95 2.12 -13.13
N ILE A 218 1.02 2.88 -12.02
CA ILE A 218 2.11 3.88 -11.77
C ILE A 218 2.49 4.02 -10.28
N SER A 219 3.41 3.22 -9.74
CA SER A 219 4.09 3.60 -8.49
C SER A 219 4.99 4.82 -8.73
N CYS A 220 5.06 5.75 -7.77
CA CYS A 220 5.83 6.98 -7.90
C CYS A 220 6.64 7.33 -6.64
N GLU A 221 7.34 6.34 -6.08
CA GLU A 221 8.63 6.58 -5.44
C GLU A 221 9.61 5.43 -5.75
N LEU A 222 10.91 5.66 -5.55
CA LEU A 222 12.00 4.92 -6.21
C LEU A 222 12.88 4.14 -5.23
N ALA A 223 12.72 2.82 -5.15
CA ALA A 223 13.71 1.92 -4.55
C ALA A 223 13.55 0.50 -5.09
N GLY A 224 14.44 0.05 -5.99
CA GLY A 224 14.38 -1.30 -6.52
C GLY A 224 15.76 -1.88 -6.81
N GLU A 225 16.23 -2.72 -5.90
CA GLU A 225 16.89 -4.01 -6.16
C GLU A 225 16.20 -5.05 -5.22
N ASP A 226 16.42 -6.36 -5.40
CA ASP A 226 15.91 -7.49 -4.59
C ASP A 226 14.56 -8.18 -4.94
N PHE A 227 13.77 -7.76 -5.94
CA PHE A 227 12.52 -8.48 -6.32
C PHE A 227 12.74 -9.97 -6.65
N GLU A 228 13.86 -10.28 -7.32
CA GLU A 228 14.18 -11.64 -7.76
C GLU A 228 14.46 -12.61 -6.60
N GLU A 229 15.00 -12.12 -5.49
CA GLU A 229 15.33 -12.95 -4.32
C GLU A 229 14.06 -13.40 -3.57
N TYR A 230 13.07 -12.52 -3.46
CA TYR A 230 11.93 -12.72 -2.57
C TYR A 230 10.69 -13.33 -3.23
N LEU A 231 10.37 -12.98 -4.49
CA LEU A 231 9.08 -13.38 -5.12
C LEU A 231 9.21 -14.37 -6.28
N LEU A 232 10.28 -14.33 -7.10
CA LEU A 232 10.46 -15.32 -8.18
C LEU A 232 10.40 -16.78 -7.71
N PRO A 233 10.99 -17.17 -6.54
CA PRO A 233 10.91 -18.55 -6.05
C PRO A 233 9.48 -19.02 -5.69
N ILE A 234 8.48 -18.13 -5.65
CA ILE A 234 7.06 -18.48 -5.52
C ILE A 234 6.47 -18.80 -6.89
N PHE A 235 6.74 -17.93 -7.88
CA PHE A 235 6.25 -18.06 -9.25
C PHE A 235 6.79 -19.33 -9.92
N GLU A 236 8.09 -19.60 -9.83
CA GLU A 236 8.72 -20.81 -10.37
C GLU A 236 8.15 -22.11 -9.76
N LYS A 237 7.64 -22.04 -8.52
CA LYS A 237 7.03 -23.19 -7.82
C LYS A 237 5.53 -23.33 -8.08
N GLY A 238 4.96 -22.52 -8.98
CA GLY A 238 3.54 -22.57 -9.33
C GLY A 238 2.59 -22.30 -8.16
N LYS A 239 3.03 -21.50 -7.18
CA LYS A 239 2.29 -21.22 -5.94
C LYS A 239 1.36 -20.00 -6.01
N ILE A 240 1.45 -19.20 -7.05
CA ILE A 240 0.58 -18.03 -7.27
C ILE A 240 -0.27 -18.30 -8.53
N ASP A 241 -1.57 -18.10 -8.40
CA ASP A 241 -2.48 -18.03 -9.55
C ASP A 241 -2.61 -16.57 -10.00
N PHE A 242 -2.54 -16.34 -11.31
CA PHE A 242 -3.12 -15.12 -11.90
C PHE A 242 -4.64 -15.24 -11.77
N VAL A 243 -5.26 -14.32 -11.03
CA VAL A 243 -6.71 -14.40 -10.78
C VAL A 243 -7.45 -13.94 -12.02
N LEU A 244 -8.43 -14.72 -12.49
CA LEU A 244 -9.25 -14.23 -13.57
C LEU A 244 -10.19 -13.13 -13.06
N PRO A 245 -10.49 -12.12 -13.90
CA PRO A 245 -11.24 -10.92 -13.52
C PRO A 245 -12.59 -11.17 -12.84
N SER A 246 -13.21 -12.31 -13.19
CA SER A 246 -14.53 -12.76 -12.76
C SER A 246 -14.52 -13.53 -11.44
N GLU A 247 -13.34 -13.85 -10.88
CA GLU A 247 -13.15 -14.69 -9.69
C GLU A 247 -12.88 -13.86 -8.43
N VAL A 248 -13.17 -12.56 -8.48
CA VAL A 248 -12.83 -11.56 -7.45
C VAL A 248 -14.13 -10.80 -7.03
N PRO A 249 -14.41 -10.44 -5.75
CA PRO A 249 -15.69 -9.80 -5.32
C PRO A 249 -15.78 -8.24 -5.49
N ARG A 250 -16.70 -7.44 -4.92
CA ARG A 250 -16.91 -5.99 -5.29
C ARG A 250 -16.19 -4.86 -4.49
N LEU A 251 -15.55 -3.94 -5.24
CA LEU A 251 -14.39 -3.03 -4.93
C LEU A 251 -14.48 -1.96 -3.83
N TYR A 252 -15.29 -2.16 -2.80
CA TYR A 252 -15.49 -1.19 -1.72
C TYR A 252 -14.84 -1.56 -0.39
N ASN A 253 -14.01 -2.58 -0.46
CA ASN A 253 -13.12 -3.08 0.56
C ASN A 253 -12.11 -3.89 -0.27
N LEU A 254 -10.81 -3.67 -0.18
CA LEU A 254 -9.83 -4.27 -1.09
C LEU A 254 -9.89 -5.82 -1.14
N SER A 255 -10.46 -6.43 -0.10
CA SER A 255 -10.91 -7.82 -0.03
C SER A 255 -11.82 -8.32 -1.17
N ASP A 256 -12.30 -7.44 -2.04
CA ASP A 256 -13.40 -7.65 -2.94
C ASP A 256 -13.13 -6.94 -4.30
N CYS A 257 -12.40 -7.46 -5.33
CA CYS A 257 -12.07 -6.70 -6.59
C CYS A 257 -12.55 -7.16 -8.02
N ALA A 258 -13.82 -6.96 -8.46
CA ALA A 258 -14.60 -7.79 -9.41
C ALA A 258 -14.63 -7.59 -10.96
N GLU A 259 -14.07 -6.55 -11.59
CA GLU A 259 -14.34 -6.30 -13.03
C GLU A 259 -13.10 -5.85 -13.86
N TRP A 260 -12.19 -6.77 -14.21
CA TRP A 260 -10.79 -6.45 -14.62
C TRP A 260 -10.08 -7.30 -15.71
N VAL A 261 -10.70 -7.59 -16.87
CA VAL A 261 -10.01 -8.27 -18.02
C VAL A 261 -8.86 -7.35 -18.52
N GLU A 262 -7.66 -7.76 -18.95
CA GLU A 262 -7.28 -8.89 -19.83
C GLU A 262 -5.73 -9.02 -19.99
N GLU A 263 -5.03 -9.95 -19.30
CA GLU A 263 -3.54 -10.13 -19.46
C GLU A 263 -3.03 -11.58 -19.64
N ARG A 264 -3.89 -12.51 -20.04
CA ARG A 264 -3.52 -13.92 -20.22
C ARG A 264 -2.47 -14.17 -21.32
N GLU A 265 -2.58 -13.48 -22.46
CA GLU A 265 -1.67 -13.67 -23.61
C GLU A 265 -0.25 -13.11 -23.40
N ALA A 266 -0.04 -12.23 -22.41
CA ALA A 266 1.28 -11.68 -22.11
C ALA A 266 2.08 -12.65 -21.22
N ALA A 267 1.47 -13.13 -20.13
CA ALA A 267 2.08 -14.09 -19.22
C ALA A 267 2.41 -15.42 -19.92
N GLU A 268 1.49 -15.96 -20.72
CA GLU A 268 1.71 -17.23 -21.43
C GLU A 268 2.90 -17.17 -22.42
N ARG A 269 3.27 -15.98 -22.96
CA ARG A 269 4.47 -15.83 -23.81
C ARG A 269 5.76 -15.85 -23.00
N VAL A 270 5.81 -15.13 -21.88
CA VAL A 270 7.01 -15.02 -21.02
C VAL A 270 7.47 -16.37 -20.48
N PHE A 271 6.55 -17.27 -20.15
CA PHE A 271 6.88 -18.60 -19.63
C PHE A 271 7.06 -19.68 -20.72
N SER A 272 6.99 -19.33 -22.01
CA SER A 272 7.05 -20.30 -23.12
C SER A 272 8.39 -20.36 -23.88
N ASP A 273 9.26 -19.35 -23.73
CA ASP A 273 10.57 -19.32 -24.40
C ASP A 273 11.66 -18.66 -23.52
N PRO A 274 12.52 -19.45 -22.84
CA PRO A 274 13.62 -18.92 -22.03
C PRO A 274 14.77 -18.27 -22.83
N ALA A 275 14.78 -18.34 -24.17
CA ALA A 275 15.92 -17.92 -25.00
C ALA A 275 15.78 -16.50 -25.59
N GLY A 276 14.64 -15.83 -25.39
CA GLY A 276 14.30 -14.57 -26.08
C GLY A 276 14.88 -13.26 -25.51
N LEU A 277 15.50 -13.27 -24.32
CA LEU A 277 15.92 -12.05 -23.60
C LEU A 277 17.34 -11.57 -23.96
N ALA A 278 17.56 -11.27 -25.24
CA ALA A 278 18.74 -10.56 -25.70
C ALA A 278 18.39 -9.59 -26.84
N LEU A 279 17.77 -8.45 -26.49
CA LEU A 279 17.82 -7.15 -27.20
C LEU A 279 17.21 -6.03 -26.34
#